data_AF-A0A967YJX3-F1
#
_entry.id   AF-A0A967YJX3-F1
#
_cell.length_a   1.000
_cell.length_b   1.000
_cell.length_c   1.000
_cell.angle_alpha   90.00
_cell.angle_beta   90.00
_cell.angle_gamma   90.00
#
_symmetry.space_group_name_H-M   'P 1'
#
loop_
_entity.id
_entity.type
_entity.pdbx_description
1 polymer ?
#
loop_
_entity_poly.entity_id
_entity_poly.type
_entity_poly.pdbx_seq_one_letter_code
_entity_poly.pdbx_strand_id
1 'polypeptide(L)' 'MRVRDFMKTEVITVEPKTPIMDALDIMKKNNIRHLPVTQNGKFSGFVTRGMLRDASPSDATSLS' A
#
# COMPACT_ATOMS: atom_id res chain seq x y z
N MET A 1 21.64 5.11 20.10
CA MET A 1 20.67 4.41 19.24
C MET A 1 20.41 5.23 18.00
N ARG A 2 20.55 4.64 16.80
CA ARG A 2 20.26 5.31 15.52
C ARG A 2 19.11 4.60 14.81
N VAL A 3 18.34 5.32 13.99
CA VAL A 3 17.21 4.75 13.22
C VAL A 3 17.63 3.56 12.35
N ARG A 4 18.83 3.64 11.75
CA ARG A 4 19.42 2.57 10.93
C ARG A 4 19.58 1.24 11.66
N ASP A 5 19.58 1.24 12.99
CA ASP A 5 19.75 0.03 13.80
C ASP A 5 18.41 -0.74 13.95
N PHE A 6 17.27 -0.12 13.61
CA PHE A 6 15.93 -0.71 13.78
C PHE A 6 15.10 -0.72 12.49
N MET A 7 15.46 0.09 11.49
CA MET A 7 14.69 0.19 10.24
C MET A 7 14.85 -1.07 9.40
N LYS A 8 13.78 -1.41 8.65
CA LYS A 8 13.85 -2.43 7.61
C LYS A 8 14.28 -1.76 6.29
N THR A 9 15.36 -2.24 5.68
CA THR A 9 15.90 -1.71 4.42
C THR A 9 15.17 -2.26 3.20
N GLU A 10 14.80 -3.53 3.24
CA GLU A 10 14.03 -4.21 2.18
C GLU A 10 12.54 -4.07 2.47
N VAL A 11 11.93 -3.09 1.81
CA VAL A 11 10.50 -2.80 1.92
C VAL A 11 9.79 -3.09 0.60
N ILE A 12 8.57 -3.59 0.72
CA ILE A 12 7.69 -3.82 -0.42
C ILE A 12 7.12 -2.46 -0.84
N THR A 13 7.23 -2.14 -2.12
CA THR A 13 6.72 -0.89 -2.68
C THR A 13 5.81 -1.17 -3.88
N VAL A 14 4.98 -0.20 -4.22
CA VAL A 14 4.08 -0.24 -5.39
C VAL A 14 4.29 1.01 -6.25
N GLU A 15 3.84 0.97 -7.49
CA GLU A 15 3.88 2.14 -8.38
C GLU A 15 2.60 2.99 -8.25
N PRO A 16 2.64 4.29 -8.61
CA PRO A 16 1.44 5.12 -8.60
C PRO A 16 0.29 4.61 -9.47
N LYS A 17 0.61 3.77 -10.47
CA LYS A 17 -0.36 3.16 -11.39
C LYS A 17 -0.85 1.78 -10.92
N THR A 18 -0.34 1.25 -9.80
CA THR A 18 -0.79 -0.03 -9.26
C THR A 18 -2.27 0.07 -8.85
N PRO A 19 -3.14 -0.85 -9.30
CA PRO A 19 -4.54 -0.87 -8.91
C PRO A 19 -4.74 -0.97 -7.40
N ILE A 20 -5.81 -0.36 -6.89
CA ILE A 20 -6.14 -0.38 -5.44
C ILE A 20 -6.32 -1.82 -4.94
N MET A 21 -7.00 -2.67 -5.71
CA MET A 21 -7.21 -4.08 -5.36
C MET A 21 -5.90 -4.84 -5.23
N ASP A 22 -5.00 -4.68 -6.20
CA ASP A 22 -3.67 -5.31 -6.17
C ASP A 22 -2.86 -4.84 -4.96
N ALA A 23 -2.90 -3.54 -4.64
CA ALA A 23 -2.23 -2.99 -3.46
C ALA A 23 -2.80 -3.59 -2.16
N LEU A 24 -4.13 -3.77 -2.07
CA LEU A 24 -4.77 -4.43 -0.93
C LEU A 24 -4.40 -5.91 -0.82
N ASP A 25 -4.28 -6.62 -1.94
CA ASP A 25 -3.86 -8.02 -1.99
C ASP A 25 -2.39 -8.18 -1.60
N ILE A 26 -1.51 -7.29 -2.07
CA ILE A 26 -0.10 -7.24 -1.63
C ILE A 26 -0.03 -7.02 -0.12
N MET A 27 -0.81 -6.07 0.42
CA MET A 27 -0.87 -5.82 1.86
C MET A 27 -1.31 -7.07 2.63
N LYS A 28 -2.37 -7.74 2.16
CA LYS A 28 -2.90 -8.96 2.78
C LYS A 28 -1.90 -10.12 2.74
N LYS A 29 -1.30 -10.38 1.57
CA LYS A 29 -0.34 -11.46 1.35
C LYS A 29 0.90 -11.32 2.23
N ASN A 30 1.38 -10.09 2.42
CA ASN A 30 2.58 -9.81 3.19
C ASN A 30 2.30 -9.43 4.65
N ASN A 31 1.03 -9.47 5.07
CA ASN A 31 0.57 -9.07 6.40
C ASN A 31 1.06 -7.67 6.83
N ILE A 32 1.03 -6.71 5.91
CA ILE A 32 1.43 -5.31 6.13
C ILE A 32 0.23 -4.38 5.97
N ARG A 33 0.31 -3.19 6.59
CA ARG A 33 -0.75 -2.17 6.56
C ARG A 33 -0.35 -0.88 5.85
N HIS A 34 0.91 -0.79 5.45
CA HIS A 34 1.55 0.40 4.92
C HIS A 34 2.29 0.02 3.63
N LEU A 35 2.14 0.83 2.59
CA LEU A 35 2.86 0.65 1.33
C LEU A 35 3.45 2.00 0.90
N PRO A 36 4.79 2.12 0.85
CA PRO A 36 5.44 3.19 0.13
C PRO A 36 5.16 3.06 -1.37
N VAL A 37 4.87 4.20 -1.99
CA VAL A 37 4.69 4.31 -3.44
C VAL A 37 5.99 4.86 -4.03
N THR A 38 6.57 4.14 -4.98
CA THR A 38 7.80 4.56 -5.66
C THR A 38 7.56 4.68 -7.16
N GLN A 39 8.24 5.63 -7.80
CA GLN A 39 8.22 5.79 -9.25
C GLN A 39 9.67 5.93 -9.72
N ASN A 40 10.11 5.04 -10.62
CA ASN A 40 11.48 5.03 -11.14
C ASN A 40 12.54 5.03 -10.02
N GLY A 41 12.32 4.22 -8.97
CA GLY A 41 13.23 4.10 -7.83
C GLY A 41 13.23 5.31 -6.87
N LYS A 42 12.40 6.32 -7.10
CA LYS A 42 12.23 7.47 -6.20
C LYS A 42 10.95 7.33 -5.37
N PHE A 43 11.00 7.73 -4.11
CA PHE A 43 9.82 7.80 -3.27
C PHE A 43 8.84 8.85 -3.80
N SER A 44 7.60 8.45 -4.04
CA SER A 44 6.53 9.29 -4.58
C SER A 44 5.40 9.53 -3.58
N GLY A 45 5.24 8.67 -2.57
CA GLY A 45 4.16 8.82 -1.60
C GLY A 45 4.01 7.62 -0.68
N PHE A 46 2.98 7.65 0.17
CA PHE A 46 2.74 6.62 1.17
C PHE A 46 1.24 6.40 1.33
N VAL A 47 0.81 5.14 1.25
CA VAL A 47 -0.60 4.77 1.41
C VAL A 47 -0.77 3.76 2.53
N THR A 48 -1.91 3.84 3.19
CA THR A 48 -2.31 2.92 4.25
C THR A 48 -3.49 2.08 3.79
N ARG A 49 -3.66 0.91 4.40
CA ARG A 49 -4.80 0.02 4.10
C ARG A 49 -6.16 0.72 4.28
N GLY A 50 -6.27 1.63 5.25
CA GLY A 50 -7.49 2.41 5.49
C GLY A 50 -7.80 3.32 4.31
N MET A 51 -6.83 4.13 3.87
CA MET A 51 -6.98 5.01 2.70
C MET A 51 -7.40 4.25 1.44
N LEU A 52 -6.80 3.07 1.20
CA LEU A 52 -7.15 2.24 0.05
C LEU A 52 -8.57 1.66 0.15
N ARG A 53 -9.05 1.35 1.36
CA ARG A 53 -10.44 0.89 1.57
C ARG A 53 -11.45 1.99 1.38
N ASP A 54 -11.17 3.19 1.89
CA ASP A 54 -12.07 4.34 1.77
C ASP A 54 -12.18 4.83 0.32
N ALA A 55 -11.09 4.68 -0.45
CA ALA A 55 -11.05 4.98 -1.88
C ALA A 55 -11.54 3.82 -2.77
N SER A 56 -11.73 2.62 -2.20
CA SER A 56 -12.30 1.49 -2.92
C SER A 56 -13.80 1.70 -3.10
N PRO A 57 -14.38 1.32 -4.24
CA PRO A 57 -15.83 1.18 -4.35
C PRO A 57 -16.36 0.33 -3.18
N SER A 58 -17.43 0.78 -2.53
CA SER A 58 -18.13 -0.02 -1.53
C SER A 58 -18.82 -1.22 -2.18
N ASP A 59 -18.94 -2.33 -1.44
CA ASP A 59 -19.77 -3.49 -1.83
C ASP A 59 -21.29 -3.13 -1.90
N ALA A 60 -21.68 -1.92 -1.50
CA ALA A 60 -23.04 -1.42 -1.57
C ALA A 60 -23.39 -0.91 -2.97
N THR A 61 -23.65 -1.82 -3.91
CA THR A 61 -24.78 -1.80 -4.86
C THR A 61 -24.71 -3.09 -5.70
N SER A 62 -24.90 -4.23 -5.05
CA SER A 62 -25.65 -5.31 -5.71
C SER A 62 -27.12 -4.96 -5.48
N LEU A 63 -27.69 -4.16 -6.37
CA LEU A 63 -29.15 -4.04 -6.46
C LEU A 63 -29.67 -5.45 -6.71
N SER A 64 -30.31 -6.03 -5.70
CA SER A 64 -31.28 -7.10 -5.92
C SER A 64 -32.41 -6.59 -6.80
#